data_AF-A0A645H9C0-F1
#
_entry.id   AF-A0A645H9C0-F1
#
_cell.length_a   1.000
_cell.length_b   1.000
_cell.length_c   1.000
_cell.angle_alpha   90.00
_cell.angle_beta   90.00
_cell.angle_gamma   90.00
#
_symmetry.space_group_name_H-M   'P 1'
#
loop_
_entity.id
_entity.type
_entity.pdbx_description
1 polymer ?
#
loop_
_entity_poly.entity_id
_entity_poly.type
_entity_poly.pdbx_seq_one_letter_code
_entity_poly.pdbx_strand_id
1 'polypeptide(L)'
;MFCGGSIFRSMFGISRSILDKPAFEKLQQYYIHHFGYEATPVWERDNAFNAFLQMITPERFRPEREKLFGSLKERIRGIALSNDMVIPYHGVLEALGEKNAESTIRLLDFPFDYTHENPFPHNTKDIGSLNSAFTNVFSQAAQFLA
;
A
#
# COMPACT_ATOMS: atom_id res chain seq x y z
N MET A 1 8.06 -3.83 1.34
CA MET A 1 7.40 -3.21 0.16
C MET A 1 7.22 -1.73 0.46
N PHE A 2 7.77 -0.83 -0.35
CA PHE A 2 7.55 0.62 -0.19
C PHE A 2 6.42 1.08 -1.14
N CYS A 3 5.46 1.82 -0.57
CA CYS A 3 4.45 2.65 -1.23
C CYS A 3 3.53 2.03 -2.29
N GLY A 4 3.06 0.78 -2.10
CA GLY A 4 2.07 0.18 -3.03
C GLY A 4 1.28 -1.03 -2.51
N GLY A 5 1.29 -1.27 -1.20
CA GLY A 5 0.73 -2.51 -0.62
C GLY A 5 -0.79 -2.52 -0.40
N SER A 6 -1.51 -1.53 -0.91
CA SER A 6 -2.96 -1.39 -0.75
C SER A 6 -3.69 -1.77 -2.03
N ILE A 7 -4.96 -2.16 -1.90
CA ILE A 7 -5.89 -2.18 -3.03
C ILE A 7 -6.03 -0.75 -3.58
N PHE A 8 -5.90 -0.62 -4.89
CA PHE A 8 -5.91 0.68 -5.57
C PHE A 8 -7.18 1.48 -5.30
N ARG A 9 -8.36 0.84 -5.29
CA ARG A 9 -9.64 1.47 -4.96
C ARG A 9 -9.65 2.16 -3.59
N SER A 10 -8.86 1.66 -2.65
CA SER A 10 -8.84 2.10 -1.26
C SER A 10 -7.70 3.08 -0.97
N MET A 11 -6.86 3.35 -1.98
CA MET A 11 -5.87 4.42 -1.92
C MET A 11 -6.54 5.80 -2.05
N PHE A 12 -5.92 6.83 -1.48
CA PHE A 12 -6.29 8.22 -1.68
C PHE A 12 -5.05 9.01 -2.11
N GLY A 13 -4.66 8.84 -3.38
CA GLY A 13 -3.46 9.41 -3.98
C GLY A 13 -3.48 10.93 -4.18
N ILE A 14 -4.29 11.67 -3.43
CA ILE A 14 -4.42 13.12 -3.55
C ILE A 14 -3.47 13.78 -2.57
N SER A 15 -2.48 14.50 -3.09
CA SER A 15 -1.60 15.36 -2.28
C SER A 15 -0.87 16.37 -3.17
N ARG A 16 -0.19 17.33 -2.54
CA ARG A 16 0.61 18.32 -3.27
C ARG A 16 1.69 17.69 -4.16
N SER A 17 2.27 16.55 -3.75
CA SER A 17 3.38 15.92 -4.47
C SER A 17 3.03 14.59 -5.14
N ILE A 18 1.77 14.13 -5.06
CA ILE A 18 1.30 12.89 -5.71
C ILE A 18 0.43 13.22 -6.93
N LEU A 19 -0.86 13.51 -6.71
CA LEU A 19 -1.80 13.89 -7.77
C LEU A 19 -2.74 14.98 -7.26
N ASP A 20 -3.17 15.85 -8.17
CA ASP A 20 -4.32 16.68 -7.90
C ASP A 20 -5.61 15.84 -7.89
N LYS A 21 -6.68 16.41 -7.32
CA LYS A 21 -7.96 15.73 -7.19
C LYS A 21 -8.56 15.30 -8.54
N PRO A 22 -8.64 16.17 -9.57
CA PRO A 22 -9.19 15.78 -10.86
C PRO A 22 -8.44 14.63 -11.54
N ALA A 23 -7.10 14.63 -11.50
CA ALA A 23 -6.30 13.56 -12.09
C ALA A 23 -6.51 12.24 -11.34
N PHE A 24 -6.51 12.27 -10.00
CA PHE A 24 -6.77 11.09 -9.18
C PHE A 24 -8.15 10.50 -9.46
N GLU A 25 -9.21 11.32 -9.45
CA GLU A 25 -10.59 10.86 -9.70
C GLU A 25 -10.72 10.24 -11.09
N LYS A 26 -10.09 10.84 -12.11
CA LYS A 26 -10.11 10.32 -13.48
C LYS A 26 -9.39 8.98 -13.61
N LEU A 27 -8.21 8.83 -12.99
CA LEU A 27 -7.48 7.56 -12.96
C LEU A 27 -8.27 6.49 -12.20
N GLN A 28 -8.83 6.84 -11.05
CA GLN A 28 -9.62 5.92 -10.24
C GLN A 28 -10.83 5.42 -11.02
N GLN A 29 -11.55 6.33 -11.69
CA GLN A 29 -12.70 5.98 -12.52
C GLN A 29 -12.33 5.04 -13.68
N TYR A 30 -11.22 5.30 -14.37
CA TYR A 30 -10.78 4.44 -15.47
C TYR A 30 -10.42 3.03 -14.98
N TYR A 31 -9.55 2.91 -13.98
CA TYR A 31 -9.08 1.59 -13.55
C TYR A 31 -10.18 0.74 -12.91
N ILE A 32 -11.07 1.35 -12.12
CA ILE A 32 -12.16 0.62 -11.46
C ILE A 32 -13.20 0.16 -12.47
N HIS A 33 -13.58 1.00 -13.44
CA HIS A 33 -14.76 0.76 -14.26
C HIS A 33 -14.47 0.35 -15.72
N HIS A 34 -13.30 0.67 -16.26
CA HIS A 34 -12.99 0.46 -17.68
C HIS A 34 -11.87 -0.57 -17.87
N PHE A 35 -10.79 -0.45 -17.10
CA PHE A 35 -9.62 -1.30 -17.27
C PHE A 35 -9.91 -2.79 -17.02
N GLY A 36 -9.66 -3.60 -18.06
CA GLY A 36 -9.92 -5.05 -18.09
C GLY A 36 -11.27 -5.44 -18.70
N TYR A 37 -12.15 -4.46 -18.94
CA TYR A 37 -13.49 -4.65 -19.51
C TYR A 37 -13.66 -3.97 -20.87
N GLU A 38 -12.58 -3.53 -21.50
CA GLU A 38 -12.62 -2.91 -22.82
C GLU A 38 -13.16 -3.90 -23.88
N ALA A 39 -14.07 -3.43 -24.74
CA ALA A 39 -14.69 -4.24 -25.78
C ALA A 39 -13.66 -4.79 -26.80
N THR A 40 -12.59 -4.03 -27.03
CA THR A 40 -11.43 -4.47 -27.80
C THR A 40 -10.24 -4.51 -26.85
N PRO A 41 -9.49 -5.63 -26.78
CA PRO A 41 -8.30 -5.71 -25.95
C PRO A 41 -7.28 -4.63 -26.34
N VAL A 42 -7.11 -3.64 -25.47
CA VAL A 42 -6.10 -2.57 -25.63
C VAL A 42 -4.73 -3.04 -25.12
N TRP A 43 -4.73 -3.93 -24.13
CA TRP A 43 -3.55 -4.40 -23.42
C TRP A 43 -3.30 -5.88 -23.67
N GLU A 44 -2.02 -6.26 -23.77
CA GLU A 44 -1.61 -7.65 -23.69
C GLU A 44 -1.93 -8.20 -22.30
N ARG A 45 -2.60 -9.36 -22.24
CA ARG A 45 -3.05 -9.98 -20.98
C ARG A 45 -2.00 -10.93 -20.42
N ASP A 46 -0.81 -10.39 -20.17
CA ASP A 46 0.31 -11.12 -19.59
C ASP A 46 0.21 -11.25 -18.05
N ASN A 47 1.27 -11.78 -17.44
CA ASN A 47 1.32 -11.96 -15.98
C ASN A 47 1.30 -10.61 -15.23
N ALA A 48 1.90 -9.56 -15.78
CA ALA A 48 1.95 -8.24 -15.15
C ALA A 48 0.57 -7.58 -15.17
N PHE A 49 -0.12 -7.65 -16.32
CA PHE A 49 -1.50 -7.21 -16.46
C PHE A 49 -2.41 -7.90 -15.45
N ASN A 50 -2.33 -9.23 -15.37
CA ASN A 50 -3.16 -10.00 -14.45
C ASN A 50 -2.82 -9.65 -12.99
N ALA A 51 -1.54 -9.55 -12.61
CA ALA A 51 -1.16 -9.16 -11.25
C ALA A 51 -1.68 -7.76 -10.88
N PHE A 52 -1.57 -6.79 -11.79
CA PHE A 52 -2.12 -5.45 -11.58
C PHE A 52 -3.64 -5.47 -11.48
N LEU A 53 -4.34 -6.20 -12.35
CA LEU A 53 -5.80 -6.34 -12.37
C LEU A 53 -6.35 -6.84 -11.02
N GLN A 54 -5.65 -7.77 -10.37
CA GLN A 54 -6.02 -8.32 -9.07
C GLN A 54 -5.92 -7.29 -7.92
N MET A 55 -5.10 -6.26 -8.09
CA MET A 55 -4.86 -5.22 -7.08
C MET A 55 -5.80 -4.01 -7.22
N ILE A 56 -6.71 -3.98 -8.20
CA ILE A 56 -7.55 -2.80 -8.47
C ILE A 56 -8.71 -2.66 -7.48
N THR A 57 -9.52 -3.71 -7.29
CA THR A 57 -10.60 -3.73 -6.31
C THR A 57 -10.53 -4.99 -5.45
N PRO A 58 -11.07 -4.97 -4.21
CA PRO A 58 -10.95 -6.11 -3.30
C PRO A 58 -11.56 -7.39 -3.87
N GLU A 59 -12.60 -7.28 -4.70
CA GLU A 59 -13.38 -8.42 -5.22
C GLU A 59 -12.67 -9.16 -6.35
N ARG A 60 -11.82 -8.48 -7.13
CA ARG A 60 -11.17 -9.07 -8.30
C ARG A 60 -10.18 -10.16 -7.86
N PHE A 61 -10.50 -11.42 -8.18
CA PHE A 61 -9.65 -12.60 -7.94
C PHE A 61 -9.12 -12.69 -6.50
N ARG A 62 -10.00 -12.37 -5.54
CA ARG A 62 -9.63 -12.34 -4.12
C ARG A 62 -8.98 -13.64 -3.64
N PRO A 63 -9.53 -14.84 -3.90
CA PRO A 63 -8.90 -16.08 -3.44
C PRO A 63 -7.50 -16.30 -4.01
N GLU A 64 -7.29 -15.99 -5.29
CA GLU A 64 -6.01 -16.11 -5.97
C GLU A 64 -4.99 -15.11 -5.41
N ARG A 65 -5.40 -13.85 -5.22
CA ARG A 65 -4.57 -12.78 -4.66
C ARG A 65 -4.14 -13.10 -3.23
N GLU A 66 -5.09 -13.46 -2.35
CA GLU A 66 -4.79 -13.82 -0.96
C GLU A 66 -3.92 -15.09 -0.88
N LYS A 67 -4.16 -16.08 -1.74
CA LYS A 67 -3.31 -17.27 -1.84
C LYS A 67 -1.88 -16.91 -2.27
N LEU A 68 -1.74 -16.02 -3.26
CA LEU A 68 -0.44 -15.54 -3.70
C LEU A 68 0.30 -14.85 -2.54
N PHE A 69 -0.30 -13.86 -1.88
CA PHE A 69 0.32 -13.21 -0.72
C PHE A 69 0.63 -14.18 0.41
N GLY A 70 -0.24 -15.15 0.67
CA GLY A 70 0.00 -16.21 1.64
C GLY A 70 1.22 -17.07 1.31
N SER A 71 1.44 -17.41 0.03
CA SER A 71 2.65 -18.12 -0.41
C SER A 71 3.93 -17.27 -0.31
N LEU A 72 3.77 -15.95 -0.30
CA LEU A 72 4.85 -14.97 -0.21
C LEU A 72 5.11 -14.50 1.22
N LYS A 73 4.39 -15.04 2.22
CA LYS A 73 4.44 -14.53 3.58
C LYS A 73 5.85 -14.50 4.16
N GLU A 74 6.74 -15.44 3.84
CA GLU A 74 8.13 -15.40 4.35
C GLU A 74 9.05 -14.45 3.56
N ARG A 75 8.57 -13.95 2.41
CA ARG A 75 9.33 -13.08 1.50
C ARG A 75 8.84 -11.64 1.50
N ILE A 76 7.75 -11.35 2.19
CA ILE A 76 7.17 -10.01 2.27
C ILE A 76 6.96 -9.63 3.73
N ARG A 77 7.50 -8.46 4.08
CA ARG A 77 7.15 -7.71 5.28
C ARG A 77 6.81 -6.27 4.90
N GLY A 78 5.91 -5.68 5.68
CA GLY A 78 5.51 -4.30 5.52
C GLY A 78 5.29 -3.61 6.85
N ILE A 79 5.36 -2.28 6.81
CA ILE A 79 4.97 -1.41 7.91
C ILE A 79 3.93 -0.46 7.33
N ALA A 80 2.77 -0.41 7.98
CA ALA A 80 1.72 0.56 7.71
C ALA A 80 1.70 1.59 8.83
N LEU A 81 1.33 2.83 8.52
CA LEU A 81 1.16 3.87 9.52
C LEU A 81 -0.33 4.12 9.73
N SER A 82 -0.76 4.23 10.99
CA SER A 82 -2.19 4.35 11.34
C SER A 82 -2.84 5.59 10.75
N ASN A 83 -2.11 6.71 10.67
CA ASN A 83 -2.61 7.98 10.12
C ASN A 83 -2.22 8.19 8.64
N ASP A 84 -1.80 7.13 7.93
CA ASP A 84 -1.56 7.23 6.48
C ASP A 84 -2.89 7.38 5.72
N MET A 85 -3.14 8.59 5.22
CA MET A 85 -4.33 8.88 4.43
C MET A 85 -4.18 8.43 2.97
N VAL A 86 -2.97 8.30 2.45
CA VAL A 86 -2.72 7.97 1.03
C VAL A 86 -2.81 6.45 0.81
N ILE A 87 -2.17 5.68 1.69
CA ILE A 87 -2.17 4.22 1.70
C ILE A 87 -2.75 3.76 3.04
N PRO A 88 -4.07 3.85 3.23
CA PRO A 88 -4.68 3.52 4.52
C PRO A 88 -4.59 2.02 4.82
N TYR A 89 -4.42 1.69 6.10
CA TYR A 89 -4.22 0.30 6.54
C TYR A 89 -5.35 -0.65 6.12
N HIS A 90 -6.61 -0.17 6.07
CA HIS A 90 -7.73 -0.99 5.61
C HIS A 90 -7.56 -1.48 4.15
N GLY A 91 -6.97 -0.66 3.27
CA GLY A 91 -6.71 -1.07 1.90
C GLY A 91 -5.58 -2.10 1.80
N VAL A 92 -4.63 -2.10 2.76
CA VAL A 92 -3.62 -3.17 2.90
C VAL A 92 -4.27 -4.48 3.36
N LEU A 93 -5.22 -4.41 4.30
CA LEU A 93 -6.01 -5.57 4.72
C LEU A 93 -6.80 -6.17 3.55
N GLU A 94 -7.44 -5.34 2.73
CA GLU A 94 -8.17 -5.77 1.54
C GLU A 94 -7.25 -6.39 0.47
N ALA A 95 -6.00 -5.93 0.37
CA ALA A 95 -5.04 -6.44 -0.60
C ALA A 95 -4.54 -7.83 -0.23
N LEU A 96 -4.04 -7.98 1.00
CA LEU A 96 -3.38 -9.20 1.45
C LEU A 96 -4.39 -10.23 1.98
N GLY A 97 -5.56 -9.79 2.45
CA GLY A 97 -6.44 -10.54 3.33
C GLY A 97 -5.99 -10.42 4.79
N GLU A 98 -6.94 -10.31 5.72
CA GLU A 98 -6.68 -10.01 7.14
C GLU A 98 -5.59 -10.90 7.75
N LYS A 99 -5.73 -12.22 7.62
CA LYS A 99 -4.78 -13.20 8.16
C LYS A 99 -3.35 -13.02 7.62
N ASN A 100 -3.22 -12.75 6.32
CA ASN A 100 -1.90 -12.55 5.71
C ASN A 100 -1.32 -11.18 6.13
N ALA A 101 -2.15 -10.15 6.19
CA ALA A 101 -1.75 -8.82 6.62
C ALA A 101 -1.29 -8.84 8.09
N GLU A 102 -2.05 -9.43 9.01
CA GLU A 102 -1.69 -9.54 10.43
C GLU A 102 -0.35 -10.27 10.65
N SER A 103 -0.01 -11.22 9.78
CA SER A 103 1.24 -11.98 9.89
C SER A 103 2.44 -11.33 9.19
N THR A 104 2.23 -10.35 8.30
CA THR A 104 3.30 -9.78 7.47
C THR A 104 3.43 -8.27 7.58
N ILE A 105 2.41 -7.57 8.07
CA ILE A 105 2.32 -6.12 8.15
C ILE A 105 2.26 -5.71 9.62
N ARG A 106 3.15 -4.79 10.00
CA ARG A 106 3.09 -4.14 11.31
C ARG A 106 2.42 -2.79 11.17
N LEU A 107 1.37 -2.55 11.95
CA LEU A 107 0.78 -1.23 12.09
C LEU A 107 1.54 -0.44 13.15
N LEU A 108 2.02 0.75 12.80
CA LEU A 108 2.67 1.68 13.72
C LEU A 108 1.88 2.98 13.81
N ASP A 109 1.94 3.59 14.98
CA ASP A 109 1.54 4.96 15.20
C ASP A 109 2.68 5.69 15.90
N PHE A 110 3.19 6.76 15.29
CA PHE A 110 4.28 7.53 15.87
C PHE A 110 3.73 8.61 16.82
N PRO A 111 4.45 8.95 17.90
CA PRO A 111 4.00 9.94 18.89
C PRO A 111 4.20 11.40 18.45
N PHE A 112 4.27 11.65 17.15
CA PHE A 112 4.47 12.96 16.54
C PHE A 112 3.67 13.03 15.23
N ASP A 113 3.39 14.23 14.73
CA ASP A 113 2.70 14.38 13.44
C ASP A 113 3.54 13.78 12.31
N TYR A 114 2.92 12.99 11.44
CA TYR A 114 3.55 12.43 10.26
C TYR A 114 2.57 12.40 9.10
N THR A 115 3.11 12.26 7.89
CA THR A 115 2.32 12.07 6.67
C THR A 115 2.89 10.92 5.86
N HIS A 116 2.14 10.43 4.87
CA HIS A 116 2.63 9.43 3.93
C HIS A 116 3.98 9.83 3.30
N GLU A 117 4.07 11.08 2.83
CA GLU A 117 5.24 11.60 2.11
C GLU A 117 6.41 11.94 3.04
N ASN A 118 6.12 12.18 4.32
CA ASN A 118 7.11 12.56 5.32
C ASN A 118 6.83 11.83 6.64
N PRO A 119 7.15 10.52 6.71
CA PRO A 119 6.91 9.70 7.90
C PRO A 119 7.87 10.04 9.06
N PHE A 120 9.02 10.68 8.78
CA PHE A 120 10.01 11.10 9.75
C PHE A 120 10.37 12.58 9.56
N PRO A 121 9.50 13.51 10.02
CA PRO A 121 9.65 14.93 9.72
C PRO A 121 10.80 15.60 10.50
N HIS A 122 11.72 16.23 9.76
CA HIS A 122 12.90 16.91 10.30
C HIS A 122 12.60 18.12 11.22
N ASN A 123 11.38 18.65 11.18
CA ASN A 123 10.95 19.82 11.95
C ASN A 123 10.25 19.46 13.27
N THR A 124 10.20 18.19 13.65
CA THR A 124 9.64 17.79 14.95
C THR A 124 10.49 18.31 16.11
N LYS A 125 9.83 18.71 17.19
CA LYS A 125 10.50 19.13 18.43
C LYS A 125 11.02 17.93 19.23
N ASP A 126 10.36 16.78 19.10
CA ASP A 126 10.75 15.55 19.79
C ASP A 126 11.68 14.69 18.92
N ILE A 127 12.95 15.10 18.87
CA ILE A 127 14.00 14.42 18.12
C ILE A 127 14.27 13.01 18.68
N GLY A 128 14.07 12.81 20.00
CA GLY A 128 14.26 11.52 20.66
C GLY A 128 13.30 10.47 20.11
N SER A 129 11.99 10.76 20.17
CA SER A 129 10.97 9.86 19.62
C SER A 129 11.13 9.64 18.13
N LEU A 130 11.50 10.67 17.36
CA LEU A 130 11.74 10.52 15.91
C LEU A 130 12.89 9.57 15.61
N ASN A 131 14.04 9.73 16.28
CA ASN A 131 15.18 8.85 16.06
C ASN A 131 14.88 7.42 16.52
N SER A 132 14.13 7.24 17.60
CA SER A 132 13.67 5.93 18.05
C SER A 132 12.74 5.27 17.04
N ALA A 133 11.76 6.00 16.49
CA ALA A 133 10.86 5.50 15.45
C ALA A 133 11.61 5.13 14.17
N PHE A 134 12.51 6.00 13.70
CA PHE A 134 13.36 5.77 12.54
C PHE A 134 14.20 4.50 12.72
N THR A 135 14.93 4.43 13.84
CA THR A 135 15.77 3.26 14.17
C THR A 135 14.94 2.00 14.23
N ASN A 136 13.76 2.04 14.89
CA ASN A 136 12.88 0.89 14.98
C ASN A 136 12.42 0.37 13.62
N VAL A 137 12.03 1.25 12.70
CA VAL A 137 11.61 0.88 11.33
C VAL A 137 12.76 0.27 10.54
N PHE A 138 13.91 0.94 10.51
CA PHE A 138 15.03 0.49 9.67
C PHE A 138 15.77 -0.71 10.26
N SER A 139 15.81 -0.88 11.58
CA SER A 139 16.34 -2.12 12.20
C SER A 139 15.50 -3.34 11.84
N GLN A 140 14.15 -3.21 11.79
CA GLN A 140 13.29 -4.30 11.33
C GLN A 140 13.51 -4.63 9.86
N ALA A 141 13.64 -3.60 9.01
CA ALA A 141 13.93 -3.79 7.59
C ALA A 141 15.29 -4.49 7.39
N ALA A 142 16.32 -4.07 8.11
CA ALA A 142 17.65 -4.69 8.07
C ALA A 142 17.61 -6.15 8.54
N GLN A 143 16.94 -6.43 9.67
CA GLN A 143 16.81 -7.79 10.19
C GLN A 143 16.08 -8.73 9.23
N PHE A 144 15.09 -8.23 8.49
CA PHE A 144 14.38 -9.03 7.50
C PHE A 144 15.22 -9.40 6.27
N LEU A 145 16.23 -8.58 5.94
CA LEU A 145 17.11 -8.78 4.78
C LEU A 145 18.43 -9.49 5.12
N ALA A 146 18.72 -9.71 6.41
CA ALA A 146 19.90 -10.40 6.90
C ALA A 146 19.77 -11.92 6.78
#